data_AF-A0A7Y4YWC4-F1
#
_entry.id   AF-A0A7Y4YWC4-F1
#
_cell.length_a   1.000
_cell.length_b   1.000
_cell.length_c   1.000
_cell.angle_alpha   90.00
_cell.angle_beta   90.00
_cell.angle_gamma   90.00
#
_symmetry.space_group_name_H-M   'P 1'
#
loop_
_entity.id
_entity.type
_entity.pdbx_description
1 polymer ?
#
loop_
_entity_poly.entity_id
_entity_poly.type
_entity_poly.pdbx_seq_one_letter_code
_entity_poly.pdbx_strand_id
1 'polypeptide(L)' 'MRRLLILLPALLLSACGKADNEPGPGGVTVGEARALDEAAQMIEDQRLSPAATPAPAPAPPANEAKAKPPG' A
#
# COMPACT_ATOMS: atom_id res chain seq x y z
N MET A 1 35.39 26.82 -18.59
CA MET A 1 35.22 25.58 -19.39
C MET A 1 35.51 24.30 -18.60
N ARG A 2 36.71 24.10 -18.03
CA ARG A 2 37.07 22.84 -17.34
C ARG A 2 36.22 22.50 -16.09
N ARG A 3 35.73 23.51 -15.36
CA ARG A 3 34.79 23.32 -14.23
C ARG A 3 33.42 22.82 -14.68
N LEU A 4 32.97 23.22 -15.87
CA LEU A 4 31.69 22.81 -16.45
C LEU A 4 31.70 21.31 -16.81
N LEU A 5 32.86 20.82 -17.28
CA LEU A 5 33.05 19.39 -17.59
C LEU A 5 33.00 18.47 -16.37
N ILE A 6 33.30 18.99 -15.17
CA ILE A 6 33.29 18.20 -13.92
C ILE A 6 31.89 18.15 -13.30
N LEU A 7 31.09 19.20 -13.46
CA LEU A 7 29.74 19.28 -12.88
C LEU A 7 28.67 18.57 -13.72
N LEU A 8 28.90 18.45 -15.03
CA LEU A 8 27.96 17.81 -15.97
C LEU A 8 27.51 16.39 -15.53
N PRO A 9 28.40 15.45 -15.16
CA PRO A 9 27.97 14.09 -14.77
C PRO A 9 27.14 14.05 -13.47
N ALA A 10 27.33 15.00 -12.56
CA ALA A 10 26.55 15.06 -11.31
C ALA A 10 25.07 15.41 -11.57
N LEU A 11 24.80 16.28 -12.57
CA LEU A 11 23.44 16.61 -12.97
C LEU A 11 22.75 15.46 -13.73
N LEU A 12 23.51 14.64 -14.47
CA LEU A 12 22.93 13.46 -15.13
C LEU A 12 22.55 12.38 -14.10
N LEU A 13 23.25 12.27 -12.98
CA LEU A 13 22.92 11.32 -11.91
C LEU A 13 21.63 11.68 -11.15
N SER A 14 21.27 12.97 -11.02
CA SER A 14 20.01 13.36 -10.39
C SER A 14 18.78 12.99 -11.22
N ALA A 15 18.95 12.73 -12.52
CA ALA A 15 17.88 12.23 -13.38
C ALA A 15 17.64 10.72 -13.27
N CYS A 16 18.54 9.98 -12.58
CA CYS A 16 18.38 8.56 -12.30
C CYS A 16 17.69 8.29 -10.95
N GLY A 17 17.18 9.34 -10.29
CA GLY A 17 16.35 9.24 -9.09
C GLY A 17 14.90 8.91 -9.45
N LYS A 18 14.26 8.08 -8.63
CA LYS A 18 12.85 7.70 -8.75
C LYS A 18 11.99 8.97 -8.76
N ALA A 19 11.30 9.27 -9.86
CA ALA A 19 10.32 10.36 -9.86
C ALA A 19 9.16 9.99 -8.92
N ASP A 20 8.54 10.94 -8.24
CA ASP A 20 7.44 10.67 -7.28
C ASP A 20 6.24 9.91 -7.90
N ASN A 21 6.14 9.94 -9.24
CA ASN A 21 5.12 9.26 -10.03
C ASN A 21 5.53 7.88 -10.57
N GLU A 22 6.78 7.46 -10.36
CA GLU A 22 7.22 6.11 -10.76
C GLU A 22 6.63 5.07 -9.80
N PRO A 23 6.12 3.93 -10.31
CA PRO A 23 5.63 2.85 -9.48
C PRO A 23 6.71 2.37 -8.51
N GLY A 24 6.41 2.46 -7.22
CA GLY A 24 7.20 1.92 -6.13
C GLY A 24 7.09 0.40 -6.04
N PRO A 25 7.88 -0.24 -5.16
CA PRO A 25 7.71 -1.65 -4.85
C PRO A 25 6.27 -1.91 -4.37
N GLY A 26 5.56 -2.81 -5.05
CA GLY A 26 4.12 -3.02 -4.85
C GLY A 26 3.23 -2.46 -5.98
N GLY A 27 3.81 -1.79 -6.97
CA GLY A 27 3.08 -1.26 -8.14
C GLY A 27 2.29 0.01 -7.88
N VAL A 28 2.45 0.60 -6.69
CA VAL A 28 1.80 1.85 -6.28
C VAL A 28 2.81 3.00 -6.26
N THR A 29 2.38 4.18 -6.66
CA THR A 29 3.13 5.43 -6.55
C THR A 29 3.23 5.89 -5.09
N VAL A 30 4.16 6.81 -4.81
CA VAL A 30 4.29 7.38 -3.46
C VAL A 30 3.01 8.10 -3.04
N GLY A 31 2.33 8.77 -3.99
CA GLY A 31 1.04 9.42 -3.74
C GLY A 31 -0.07 8.44 -3.40
N GLU A 32 -0.15 7.31 -4.11
CA GLU A 32 -1.14 6.26 -3.84
C GLU A 32 -0.91 5.60 -2.48
N ALA A 33 0.34 5.28 -2.13
CA ALA A 33 0.68 4.72 -0.82
C ALA A 33 0.25 5.66 0.32
N ARG A 34 0.51 6.97 0.18
CA ARG A 34 0.11 7.97 1.17
C ARG A 34 -1.40 8.04 1.35
N ALA A 35 -2.16 8.01 0.26
CA ALA A 35 -3.62 8.03 0.32
C ALA A 35 -4.19 6.78 1.03
N LEU A 36 -3.56 5.61 0.83
CA LEU A 36 -3.93 4.37 1.52
C LEU A 36 -3.64 4.45 3.03
N ASP A 37 -2.50 5.03 3.43
CA ASP A 37 -2.15 5.22 4.84
C ASP A 37 -3.12 6.18 5.55
N GLU A 38 -3.50 7.27 4.90
CA GLU A 38 -4.51 8.21 5.43
C GLU A 38 -5.86 7.52 5.65
N ALA A 39 -6.30 6.70 4.68
CA ALA A 39 -7.52 5.92 4.82
C ALA A 39 -7.45 4.92 5.99
N ALA A 40 -6.31 4.27 6.19
CA ALA A 40 -6.10 3.36 7.32
C ALA A 40 -6.17 4.09 8.67
N GLN A 41 -5.58 5.30 8.77
CA GLN A 41 -5.66 6.11 9.99
C GLN A 41 -7.11 6.47 10.35
N MET A 42 -7.94 6.85 9.37
CA MET A 42 -9.36 7.14 9.61
C MET A 42 -10.13 5.94 10.18
N ILE A 43 -9.79 4.72 9.77
CA ILE A 43 -10.40 3.48 10.28
C ILE A 43 -9.94 3.23 11.71
N GLU A 44 -8.65 3.37 11.98
CA GLU A 44 -8.08 3.15 13.32
C GLU A 44 -8.68 4.12 14.34
N ASP A 45 -8.74 5.41 14.00
CA ASP A 45 -9.36 6.44 14.84
C ASP A 45 -10.83 6.12 15.18
N GLN A 46 -11.56 5.48 14.26
CA GLN A 46 -12.94 5.05 14.48
C GLN A 46 -13.04 3.74 15.29
N ARG A 47 -12.08 2.82 15.13
CA ARG A 47 -12.02 1.53 15.84
C ARG A 47 -11.63 1.66 17.32
N LEU A 48 -10.91 2.71 17.71
CA LEU A 48 -10.57 2.96 19.12
C LEU A 48 -11.78 3.22 20.01
N SER A 49 -12.97 3.49 19.44
CA SER A 49 -14.20 3.51 20.23
C SER A 49 -14.53 2.09 20.68
N PRO A 50 -14.57 1.77 21.99
CA PRO A 50 -14.77 0.41 22.50
C PRO A 50 -16.11 -0.23 22.06
N ALA A 51 -17.04 0.58 21.56
CA ALA A 51 -18.31 0.14 20.98
C ALA A 51 -18.22 -0.34 19.52
N ALA A 52 -17.10 -0.11 18.82
CA ALA A 52 -16.95 -0.41 17.39
C ALA A 52 -16.50 -1.84 17.08
N THR A 53 -16.26 -2.69 18.08
CA THR A 53 -15.96 -4.12 17.86
C THR A 53 -17.25 -4.87 17.54
N PRO A 54 -17.51 -5.29 16.29
CA PRO A 54 -18.66 -6.12 16.00
C PRO A 54 -18.51 -7.43 16.79
N ALA A 55 -19.56 -7.80 17.51
CA ALA A 55 -19.62 -9.10 18.16
C ALA A 55 -19.34 -10.19 17.11
N PRO A 56 -18.56 -11.24 17.46
CA PRO A 56 -18.28 -12.33 16.53
C PRO A 56 -19.60 -12.88 16.00
N ALA A 57 -19.78 -12.82 14.68
CA ALA A 57 -20.94 -13.40 14.03
C ALA A 57 -20.96 -14.91 14.33
N PRO A 58 -22.13 -15.50 14.60
CA PRO A 58 -22.24 -16.93 14.83
C PRO A 58 -21.66 -17.67 13.61
N ALA A 59 -20.69 -18.55 13.86
CA ALA A 59 -20.04 -19.31 12.81
C ALA A 59 -21.09 -20.13 12.04
N PRO A 60 -21.05 -20.15 10.69
CA PRO A 60 -21.90 -21.03 9.92
C PRO A 60 -21.63 -22.49 10.32
N PRO A 61 -22.67 -23.33 10.40
CA PRO A 61 -22.52 -24.72 10.83
C PRO A 61 -21.54 -25.44 9.89
N ALA A 62 -20.52 -26.08 10.48
CA ALA A 62 -19.40 -26.74 9.81
C ALA A 62 -19.78 -27.99 8.96
N ASN A 63 -21.04 -28.10 8.52
CA ASN A 63 -21.54 -29.25 7.79
C ASN A 63 -21.58 -29.06 6.26
N GLU A 64 -21.22 -27.88 5.75
CA GLU A 64 -21.22 -27.62 4.29
C GLU A 64 -19.89 -27.95 3.58
N ALA A 65 -18.81 -28.23 4.31
CA ALA A 65 -17.50 -28.54 3.72
C ALA A 65 -17.31 -30.00 3.25
N LYS A 66 -18.37 -30.82 3.24
CA LYS A 66 -18.28 -32.24 2.81
C LYS A 66 -19.25 -32.60 1.66
N ALA A 67 -19.53 -31.68 0.76
CA ALA A 67 -20.07 -32.02 -0.56
C ALA A 67 -18.90 -32.26 -1.54
N LYS A 68 -18.46 -33.53 -1.60
CA LYS A 68 -17.54 -34.05 -2.63
C LYS A 68 -18.10 -33.73 -4.03
N PRO A 69 -17.34 -33.12 -4.97
CA PRO A 69 -17.79 -33.02 -6.36
C PRO A 69 -17.84 -34.43 -6.98
N PRO A 70 -18.92 -34.80 -7.70
CA PRO A 70 -18.96 -36.05 -8.47
C PRO A 70 -18.22 -35.89 -9.80
N GLY A 71 -17.42 -36.91 -10.15
CA GLY A 71 -16.93 -37.15 -11.52
C GLY A 71 -15.49 -36.73 -11.76
#